data_AF-A0A662JN34-F1
#
_entry.id   AF-A0A662JN34-F1
#
_cell.length_a   1.000
_cell.length_b   1.000
_cell.length_c   1.000
_cell.angle_alpha   90.00
_cell.angle_beta   90.00
_cell.angle_gamma   90.00
#
_symmetry.space_group_name_H-M   'P 1'
#
loop_
_entity.id
_entity.type
_entity.pdbx_description
1 polymer ?
#
loop_
_entity_poly.entity_id
_entity_poly.type
_entity_poly.pdbx_seq_one_letter_code
_entity_poly.pdbx_strand_id
1 'polypeptide(L)'
;ATAAATVVALAKLFGVKLDHNELIEIAAQGEIASAGAPHADNVSASVLGGFVLIRSYEPLDVIPLRGSSRAIIVLAMPQIKVPAKKTELARKVLPKHIPLKHMVHNVGHAATIVAGILLDRPDLIGRGMHDVVVEPARAKLIPAYHRVKEYALRAGAYGVAVSGAGPSMIAITDTREKAREIAKAMERAYREEGIDVRLLITRPGPPAQVIMKSS
;
A
#
# COMPACT_ATOMS: atom_id res chain seq x y z
N ALA A 1 8.06 -8.20 -2.65
CA ALA A 1 7.44 -9.43 -3.22
C ALA A 1 8.46 -10.51 -3.58
N THR A 2 9.40 -10.29 -4.51
CA THR A 2 10.40 -11.32 -4.89
C THR A 2 11.27 -11.76 -3.71
N ALA A 3 11.81 -10.82 -2.93
CA ALA A 3 12.61 -11.15 -1.75
C ALA A 3 11.85 -11.98 -0.72
N ALA A 4 10.58 -11.61 -0.44
CA ALA A 4 9.70 -12.38 0.43
C ALA A 4 9.48 -13.81 -0.09
N ALA A 5 9.19 -13.97 -1.38
CA ALA A 5 9.01 -15.29 -1.99
C ALA A 5 10.28 -16.14 -1.90
N THR A 6 11.45 -15.56 -2.19
CA THR A 6 12.75 -16.23 -2.09
C THR A 6 13.02 -16.74 -0.68
N VAL A 7 12.89 -15.87 0.34
CA VAL A 7 13.20 -16.24 1.72
C VAL A 7 12.23 -17.31 2.23
N VAL A 8 10.93 -17.18 1.94
CA VAL A 8 9.92 -18.19 2.33
C VAL A 8 10.18 -19.54 1.66
N ALA A 9 10.55 -19.53 0.38
CA ALA A 9 10.88 -20.76 -0.35
C ALA A 9 12.15 -21.44 0.19
N LEU A 10 13.22 -20.67 0.46
CA LEU A 10 14.48 -21.21 0.98
C LEU A 10 14.33 -21.72 2.42
N ALA A 11 13.65 -20.97 3.29
CA ALA A 11 13.36 -21.42 4.65
C ALA A 11 12.61 -22.75 4.64
N LYS A 12 11.62 -22.90 3.74
CA LYS A 12 10.88 -24.14 3.56
C LYS A 12 11.76 -25.28 3.01
N LEU A 13 12.59 -24.99 2.00
CA LEU A 13 13.46 -25.97 1.34
C LEU A 13 14.50 -26.55 2.30
N PHE A 14 15.10 -25.71 3.13
CA PHE A 14 16.14 -26.10 4.09
C PHE A 14 15.60 -26.49 5.47
N GLY A 15 14.28 -26.43 5.69
CA GLY A 15 13.66 -26.75 6.97
C GLY A 15 14.04 -25.79 8.11
N VAL A 16 14.45 -24.56 7.78
CA VAL A 16 14.81 -23.54 8.77
C VAL A 16 13.55 -22.96 9.38
N LYS A 17 13.46 -22.99 10.71
CA LYS A 17 12.40 -22.33 11.47
C LYS A 17 12.84 -20.91 11.78
N LEU A 18 12.19 -19.95 11.17
CA LEU A 18 12.36 -18.53 11.42
C LEU A 18 11.02 -17.98 11.89
N ASP A 19 11.04 -17.07 12.85
CA ASP A 19 9.87 -16.26 13.16
C ASP A 19 9.58 -15.25 12.05
N HIS A 20 8.45 -14.53 12.15
CA HIS A 20 8.10 -13.59 11.09
C HIS A 20 9.02 -12.39 11.01
N ASN A 21 9.57 -11.90 12.12
CA ASN A 21 10.46 -10.74 12.11
C ASN A 21 11.78 -11.15 11.44
N GLU A 22 12.33 -12.32 11.79
CA GLU A 22 13.53 -12.87 11.15
C GLU A 22 13.34 -13.05 9.64
N LEU A 23 12.21 -13.62 9.20
CA LEU A 23 11.88 -13.76 7.77
C LEU A 23 11.84 -12.40 7.06
N ILE A 24 11.24 -11.39 7.71
CA ILE A 24 11.09 -10.05 7.14
C ILE A 24 12.44 -9.33 7.11
N GLU A 25 13.27 -9.43 8.15
CA GLU A 25 14.61 -8.84 8.18
C GLU A 25 15.48 -9.39 7.04
N ILE A 26 15.53 -10.71 6.88
CA ILE A 26 16.29 -11.36 5.81
C ILE A 26 15.75 -10.92 4.43
N ALA A 27 14.43 -10.89 4.26
CA ALA A 27 13.83 -10.46 3.00
C ALA A 27 14.05 -8.96 2.72
N ALA A 28 14.07 -8.10 3.74
CA ALA A 28 14.36 -6.68 3.60
C ALA A 28 15.82 -6.42 3.20
N GLN A 29 16.77 -7.24 3.66
CA GLN A 29 18.16 -7.18 3.16
C GLN A 29 18.24 -7.47 1.66
N GLY A 30 17.42 -8.41 1.15
CA GLY A 30 17.31 -8.66 -0.28
C GLY A 30 16.79 -7.45 -1.09
N GLU A 31 16.01 -6.56 -0.48
CA GLU A 31 15.57 -5.32 -1.12
C GLU A 31 16.70 -4.29 -1.24
N ILE A 32 17.71 -4.32 -0.36
CA ILE A 32 18.90 -3.47 -0.50
C ILE A 32 19.60 -3.76 -1.84
N ALA A 33 19.74 -5.04 -2.19
CA ALA A 33 20.39 -5.46 -3.43
C ALA A 33 19.64 -5.03 -4.70
N SER A 34 18.34 -4.76 -4.63
CA SER A 34 17.51 -4.41 -5.80
C SER A 34 17.08 -2.94 -5.84
N ALA A 35 16.80 -2.33 -4.68
CA ALA A 35 16.24 -0.99 -4.55
C ALA A 35 17.15 0.00 -3.80
N GLY A 36 18.29 -0.47 -3.27
CA GLY A 36 19.31 0.36 -2.61
C GLY A 36 18.97 0.83 -1.20
N ALA A 37 17.83 0.43 -0.64
CA ALA A 37 17.45 0.66 0.75
C ALA A 37 16.54 -0.46 1.26
N PRO A 38 16.61 -0.82 2.54
CA PRO A 38 15.65 -1.76 3.12
C PRO A 38 14.31 -1.06 3.31
N HIS A 39 13.24 -1.70 2.84
CA HIS A 39 11.86 -1.24 3.03
C HIS A 39 11.03 -2.38 3.62
N ALA A 40 11.02 -2.47 4.95
CA ALA A 40 10.30 -3.53 5.63
C ALA A 40 8.79 -3.49 5.36
N ASP A 41 8.20 -2.35 5.00
CA ASP A 41 6.76 -2.17 4.77
C ASP A 41 6.19 -3.13 3.71
N ASN A 42 6.73 -3.13 2.50
CA ASN A 42 6.23 -3.97 1.41
C ASN A 42 6.58 -5.44 1.60
N VAL A 43 7.76 -5.72 2.17
CA VAL A 43 8.21 -7.08 2.49
C VAL A 43 7.31 -7.70 3.54
N SER A 44 7.01 -6.97 4.61
CA SER A 44 6.17 -7.44 5.71
C SER A 44 4.80 -7.89 5.21
N ALA A 45 4.13 -7.04 4.43
CA ALA A 45 2.83 -7.37 3.85
C ALA A 45 2.91 -8.55 2.87
N SER A 46 4.02 -8.69 2.12
CA SER A 46 4.23 -9.81 1.20
C SER A 46 4.44 -11.14 1.94
N VAL A 47 5.17 -11.14 3.05
CA VAL A 47 5.44 -12.34 3.86
C VAL A 47 4.19 -12.75 4.63
N LEU A 48 3.59 -11.80 5.35
CA LEU A 48 2.51 -12.07 6.31
C LEU A 48 1.11 -12.05 5.70
N GLY A 49 0.93 -11.41 4.54
CA GLY A 49 -0.38 -11.19 3.95
C GLY A 49 -1.22 -10.19 4.72
N GLY A 50 -2.42 -9.92 4.20
CA GLY A 50 -3.39 -9.03 4.85
C GLY A 50 -2.85 -7.61 5.05
N PHE A 51 -3.05 -7.09 6.27
CA PHE A 51 -2.52 -5.81 6.72
C PHE A 51 -1.49 -6.01 7.82
N VAL A 52 -0.48 -5.15 7.86
CA VAL A 52 0.60 -5.18 8.84
C VAL A 52 0.84 -3.80 9.41
N LEU A 53 1.21 -3.73 10.68
CA LEU A 53 1.68 -2.53 11.36
C LEU A 53 3.14 -2.71 11.72
N ILE A 54 4.00 -1.79 11.28
CA ILE A 54 5.40 -1.73 11.73
C ILE A 54 5.46 -0.76 12.90
N ARG A 55 5.60 -1.29 14.13
CA ARG A 55 5.73 -0.47 15.34
C ARG A 55 7.14 0.11 15.46
N SER A 56 8.14 -0.67 15.08
CA SER A 56 9.56 -0.31 15.19
C SER A 56 10.36 -0.91 14.02
N TYR A 57 11.37 -0.18 13.57
CA TYR A 57 12.38 -0.69 12.63
C TYR A 57 13.63 -1.20 13.35
N GLU A 58 13.93 -0.70 14.56
CA GLU A 58 15.14 -1.06 15.33
C GLU A 58 14.80 -1.18 16.85
N PRO A 59 14.70 -2.40 17.41
CA PRO A 59 14.63 -3.68 16.69
C PRO A 59 13.37 -3.75 15.80
N LEU A 60 13.38 -4.59 14.76
CA LEU A 60 12.21 -4.76 13.91
C LEU A 60 11.06 -5.37 14.72
N ASP A 61 9.90 -4.72 14.66
CA ASP A 61 8.68 -5.19 15.29
C ASP A 61 7.49 -5.00 14.37
N VAL A 62 7.08 -6.11 13.74
CA VAL A 62 5.96 -6.18 12.80
C VAL A 62 4.80 -6.92 13.43
N ILE A 63 3.65 -6.24 13.48
CA ILE A 63 2.42 -6.76 14.05
C ILE A 63 1.44 -7.07 12.89
N PRO A 64 1.13 -8.35 12.62
CA PRO A 64 0.10 -8.70 11.66
C PRO A 64 -1.28 -8.31 12.20
N LEU A 65 -2.03 -7.53 11.43
CA LEU A 65 -3.40 -7.15 11.77
C LEU A 65 -4.35 -8.24 11.25
N ARG A 66 -4.59 -9.24 12.09
CA ARG A 66 -5.49 -10.37 11.78
C ARG A 66 -6.94 -9.90 11.86
N GLY A 67 -7.52 -9.57 10.71
CA GLY A 67 -8.94 -9.25 10.59
C GLY A 67 -9.51 -9.77 9.27
N SER A 68 -10.77 -10.23 9.28
CA SER A 68 -11.50 -10.42 8.03
C SER A 68 -11.81 -9.03 7.48
N SER A 69 -11.16 -8.62 6.40
CA SER A 69 -11.45 -7.32 5.81
C SER A 69 -12.44 -7.50 4.67
N ARG A 70 -13.67 -7.00 4.86
CA ARG A 70 -14.63 -6.79 3.77
C ARG A 70 -14.18 -5.71 2.79
N ALA A 71 -13.09 -4.98 3.08
CA ALA A 71 -12.56 -3.97 2.19
C ALA A 71 -12.21 -4.56 0.82
N ILE A 72 -12.71 -3.88 -0.20
CA ILE A 72 -12.35 -4.07 -1.60
C ILE A 72 -11.45 -2.91 -1.98
N ILE A 73 -10.33 -3.25 -2.59
CA ILE A 73 -9.30 -2.31 -3.04
C ILE A 73 -9.45 -2.16 -4.55
N VAL A 74 -9.63 -0.93 -5.01
CA VAL A 74 -9.54 -0.57 -6.43
C VAL A 74 -8.18 0.07 -6.66
N LEU A 75 -7.34 -0.59 -7.44
CA LEU A 75 -6.00 -0.14 -7.79
C LEU A 75 -6.00 0.41 -9.22
N ALA A 76 -5.54 1.63 -9.40
CA ALA A 76 -5.32 2.25 -10.71
C ALA A 76 -3.83 2.47 -10.93
N MET A 77 -3.29 1.88 -11.99
CA MET A 77 -1.86 1.88 -12.33
C MET A 77 -1.66 2.61 -13.66
N PRO A 78 -1.35 3.92 -13.65
CA PRO A 78 -1.17 4.68 -14.88
C PRO A 78 0.05 4.17 -15.65
N GLN A 79 -0.11 4.00 -16.96
CA GLN A 79 0.90 3.49 -17.89
C GLN A 79 1.78 4.64 -18.38
N ILE A 80 2.58 5.19 -17.46
CA ILE A 80 3.48 6.30 -17.72
C ILE A 80 4.94 5.86 -17.56
N LYS A 81 5.86 6.54 -18.26
CA LYS A 81 7.28 6.38 -18.01
C LYS A 81 7.59 6.94 -16.61
N VAL A 82 8.02 6.05 -15.71
CA VAL A 82 8.42 6.42 -14.35
C VAL A 82 9.93 6.70 -14.35
N PRO A 83 10.40 7.82 -13.77
CA PRO A 83 11.83 8.11 -13.71
C PRO A 83 12.62 7.01 -12.99
N ALA A 84 13.86 6.77 -13.42
CA ALA A 84 14.82 6.03 -12.62
C ALA A 84 14.95 6.70 -11.24
N LYS A 85 15.02 5.91 -10.15
CA LYS A 85 15.09 6.39 -8.75
C LYS A 85 13.85 7.12 -8.23
N LYS A 86 12.67 6.80 -8.76
CA LYS A 86 11.38 7.36 -8.31
C LYS A 86 11.17 7.37 -6.78
N THR A 87 11.54 6.28 -6.09
CA THR A 87 11.42 6.18 -4.63
C THR A 87 12.28 7.21 -3.90
N GLU A 88 13.48 7.50 -4.42
CA GLU A 88 14.38 8.51 -3.88
C GLU A 88 13.79 9.92 -4.07
N LEU A 89 13.27 10.21 -5.28
CA LEU A 89 12.61 11.50 -5.57
C LEU A 89 11.38 11.72 -4.68
N ALA A 90 10.54 10.69 -4.50
CA ALA A 90 9.36 10.75 -3.64
C ALA A 90 9.70 10.93 -2.14
N ARG A 91 10.91 10.60 -1.72
CA ARG A 91 11.44 10.88 -0.37
C ARG A 91 12.01 12.31 -0.28
N LYS A 92 12.70 12.78 -1.32
CA LYS A 92 13.30 14.13 -1.35
C LYS A 92 12.28 15.26 -1.27
N VAL A 93 11.07 15.06 -1.77
CA VAL A 93 10.00 16.08 -1.73
C VAL A 93 9.35 16.26 -0.35
N LEU A 94 9.65 15.38 0.61
CA LEU A 94 9.01 15.42 1.92
C LEU A 94 9.57 16.56 2.78
N PRO A 95 8.70 17.28 3.53
CA PRO A 95 9.15 18.33 4.42
C PRO A 95 10.01 17.75 5.55
N LYS A 96 11.08 18.47 5.92
CA LYS A 96 11.93 18.10 7.07
C LYS A 96 11.29 18.41 8.42
N HIS A 97 10.37 19.37 8.46
CA HIS A 97 9.67 19.81 9.66
C HIS A 97 8.19 19.94 9.36
N ILE A 98 7.35 19.58 10.33
CA ILE A 98 5.90 19.72 10.24
C ILE A 98 5.36 20.40 11.51
N PRO A 99 4.24 21.15 11.41
CA PRO A 99 3.54 21.64 12.58
C PRO A 99 3.04 20.47 13.45
N LEU A 100 3.10 20.62 14.77
CA LEU A 100 2.58 19.61 15.72
C LEU A 100 1.12 19.23 15.41
N LYS A 101 0.29 20.20 15.02
CA LYS A 101 -1.10 19.96 14.60
C LYS A 101 -1.23 18.93 13.46
N HIS A 102 -0.30 18.93 12.50
CA HIS A 102 -0.30 17.97 11.39
C HIS A 102 0.12 16.57 11.88
N MET A 103 1.07 16.50 12.81
CA MET A 103 1.46 15.25 13.45
C MET A 103 0.29 14.62 14.20
N VAL A 104 -0.39 15.39 15.06
CA VAL A 104 -1.58 14.93 15.80
C VAL A 104 -2.67 14.44 14.84
N HIS A 105 -2.94 15.21 13.78
CA HIS A 105 -3.90 14.84 12.74
C HIS A 105 -3.55 13.49 12.09
N ASN A 106 -2.33 13.35 11.58
CA ASN A 106 -1.91 12.14 10.87
C ASN A 106 -1.87 10.91 11.79
N VAL A 107 -1.43 11.05 13.05
CA VAL A 107 -1.44 9.95 14.02
C VAL A 107 -2.86 9.48 14.29
N GLY A 108 -3.82 10.40 14.48
CA GLY A 108 -5.24 10.05 14.65
C GLY A 108 -5.82 9.32 13.44
N HIS A 109 -5.46 9.75 12.22
CA HIS A 109 -5.91 9.12 10.98
C HIS A 109 -5.27 7.74 10.78
N ALA A 110 -3.99 7.58 11.09
CA ALA A 110 -3.32 6.28 11.08
C ALA A 110 -3.96 5.31 12.09
N ALA A 111 -4.23 5.76 13.31
CA ALA A 111 -4.95 4.96 14.31
C ALA A 111 -6.37 4.59 13.85
N THR A 112 -7.05 5.48 13.12
CA THR A 112 -8.37 5.22 12.53
C THR A 112 -8.30 4.13 11.45
N ILE A 113 -7.24 4.09 10.64
CA ILE A 113 -7.01 2.98 9.69
C ILE A 113 -6.88 1.66 10.44
N VAL A 114 -6.04 1.61 11.49
CA VAL A 114 -5.86 0.39 12.30
C VAL A 114 -7.18 -0.05 12.93
N ALA A 115 -7.93 0.86 13.53
CA ALA A 115 -9.25 0.56 14.09
C ALA A 115 -10.22 0.05 13.01
N GLY A 116 -10.23 0.65 11.82
CA GLY A 116 -11.07 0.20 10.70
C GLY A 116 -10.75 -1.21 10.23
N ILE A 117 -9.48 -1.61 10.24
CA ILE A 117 -9.05 -2.97 9.91
C ILE A 117 -9.52 -3.94 11.00
N LEU A 118 -9.25 -3.64 12.28
CA LEU A 118 -9.55 -4.54 13.40
C LEU A 118 -11.06 -4.70 13.65
N LEU A 119 -11.85 -3.67 13.34
CA LEU A 119 -13.31 -3.67 13.50
C LEU A 119 -14.07 -4.12 12.24
N ASP A 120 -13.37 -4.51 11.16
CA ASP A 120 -13.96 -4.82 9.84
C ASP A 120 -14.91 -3.72 9.32
N ARG A 121 -14.40 -2.48 9.35
CA ARG A 121 -15.08 -1.25 8.93
C ARG A 121 -14.30 -0.56 7.82
N PRO A 122 -14.50 -0.94 6.54
CA PRO A 122 -13.81 -0.34 5.40
C PRO A 122 -14.03 1.18 5.26
N ASP A 123 -15.15 1.70 5.77
CA ASP A 123 -15.43 3.12 5.83
C ASP A 123 -14.50 3.87 6.81
N LEU A 124 -14.11 3.24 7.93
CA LEU A 124 -13.10 3.79 8.84
C LEU A 124 -11.71 3.77 8.20
N ILE A 125 -11.37 2.71 7.48
CA ILE A 125 -10.12 2.64 6.70
C ILE A 125 -10.05 3.83 5.74
N GLY A 126 -11.11 4.05 4.95
CA GLY A 126 -11.17 5.15 4.00
C GLY A 126 -11.12 6.53 4.67
N ARG A 127 -11.85 6.75 5.77
CA ARG A 127 -11.79 8.01 6.55
C ARG A 127 -10.40 8.29 7.11
N GLY A 128 -9.65 7.25 7.46
CA GLY A 128 -8.26 7.37 7.89
C GLY A 128 -7.27 7.66 6.75
N MET A 129 -7.65 7.51 5.48
CA MET A 129 -6.82 7.85 4.31
C MET A 129 -6.82 9.35 4.03
N HIS A 130 -6.44 10.15 5.02
CA HIS A 130 -6.34 11.59 4.92
C HIS A 130 -5.06 12.09 5.60
N ASP A 131 -4.02 12.19 4.79
CA ASP A 131 -2.67 12.59 5.17
C ASP A 131 -2.41 14.03 4.74
N VAL A 132 -2.05 14.90 5.69
CA VAL A 132 -1.81 16.34 5.44
C VAL A 132 -0.32 16.67 5.28
N VAL A 133 0.56 15.66 5.22
CA VAL A 133 2.02 15.81 5.16
C VAL A 133 2.61 15.16 3.92
N VAL A 134 2.51 13.84 3.78
CA VAL A 134 3.24 13.09 2.74
C VAL A 134 2.47 13.15 1.42
N GLU A 135 1.15 12.97 1.47
CA GLU A 135 0.28 13.00 0.31
C GLU A 135 0.34 14.33 -0.46
N PRO A 136 0.20 15.53 0.15
CA PRO A 136 0.28 16.79 -0.60
C PRO A 136 1.66 17.03 -1.25
N ALA A 137 2.73 16.57 -0.60
CA ALA A 137 4.08 16.65 -1.15
C ALA A 137 4.26 15.74 -2.38
N ARG A 138 3.70 14.51 -2.32
CA ARG A 138 3.82 13.51 -3.40
C ARG A 138 2.81 13.70 -4.53
N ALA A 139 1.64 14.27 -4.27
CA ALA A 139 0.58 14.50 -5.26
C ALA A 139 1.10 15.23 -6.51
N LYS A 140 2.04 16.17 -6.32
CA LYS A 140 2.70 16.93 -7.40
C LYS A 140 3.48 16.06 -8.41
N LEU A 141 3.87 14.84 -8.00
CA LEU A 141 4.63 13.90 -8.82
C LEU A 141 3.73 12.87 -9.52
N ILE A 142 2.42 12.90 -9.26
CA ILE A 142 1.47 11.91 -9.74
C ILE A 142 0.49 12.60 -10.71
N PRO A 143 0.57 12.31 -12.01
CA PRO A 143 -0.36 12.86 -12.98
C PRO A 143 -1.81 12.55 -12.61
N ALA A 144 -2.71 13.50 -12.91
CA ALA A 144 -4.15 13.39 -12.65
C ALA A 144 -4.54 13.14 -11.17
N TYR A 145 -3.63 13.23 -10.20
CA TYR A 145 -3.86 12.83 -8.81
C TYR A 145 -5.16 13.40 -8.21
N HIS A 146 -5.33 14.72 -8.28
CA HIS A 146 -6.50 15.40 -7.69
C HIS A 146 -7.79 15.01 -8.40
N ARG A 147 -7.78 14.93 -9.73
CA ARG A 147 -8.95 14.52 -10.54
C ARG A 147 -9.36 13.09 -10.23
N VAL A 148 -8.40 12.17 -10.17
CA VAL A 148 -8.63 10.75 -9.82
C VAL A 148 -9.22 10.63 -8.42
N LYS A 149 -8.66 11.35 -7.44
CA LYS A 149 -9.18 11.38 -6.06
C LYS A 149 -10.60 11.91 -6.00
N GLU A 150 -10.88 13.04 -6.64
CA GLU A 150 -12.22 13.63 -6.70
C GLU A 150 -13.24 12.68 -7.34
N TYR A 151 -12.90 12.08 -8.47
CA TYR A 151 -13.82 11.23 -9.23
C TYR A 151 -14.11 9.92 -8.48
N ALA A 152 -13.09 9.31 -7.90
CA ALA A 152 -13.26 8.11 -7.09
C ALA A 152 -14.12 8.35 -5.84
N LEU A 153 -13.91 9.48 -5.13
CA LEU A 153 -14.73 9.84 -3.97
C LEU A 153 -16.19 10.10 -4.37
N ARG A 154 -16.44 10.82 -5.47
CA ARG A 154 -17.80 11.02 -6.00
C ARG A 154 -18.48 9.71 -6.42
N ALA A 155 -17.71 8.73 -6.88
CA ALA A 155 -18.20 7.40 -7.22
C ALA A 155 -18.42 6.48 -5.99
N GLY A 156 -18.22 6.98 -4.77
CA GLY A 156 -18.51 6.25 -3.54
C GLY A 156 -17.31 5.51 -2.94
N ALA A 157 -16.08 5.90 -3.27
CA ALA A 157 -14.90 5.47 -2.51
C ALA A 157 -14.94 6.05 -1.09
N TYR A 158 -14.62 5.23 -0.09
CA TYR A 158 -14.50 5.67 1.29
C TYR A 158 -13.23 6.50 1.53
N GLY A 159 -12.18 6.22 0.75
CA GLY A 159 -10.91 6.92 0.82
C GLY A 159 -10.06 6.58 -0.40
N VAL A 160 -9.13 7.49 -0.72
CA VAL A 160 -8.22 7.38 -1.87
C VAL A 160 -6.85 7.83 -1.44
N ALA A 161 -5.83 7.04 -1.74
CA ALA A 161 -4.45 7.32 -1.39
C ALA A 161 -3.49 6.90 -2.50
N VAL A 162 -2.25 7.41 -2.43
CA VAL A 162 -1.15 6.91 -3.25
C VAL A 162 -0.77 5.50 -2.79
N SER A 163 -0.55 4.59 -3.73
CA SER A 163 0.00 3.26 -3.43
C SER A 163 1.54 3.33 -3.39
N GLY A 164 2.11 3.12 -2.20
CA GLY A 164 3.56 3.18 -1.98
C GLY A 164 4.15 4.54 -2.36
N ALA A 165 5.14 4.56 -3.25
CA ALA A 165 5.73 5.79 -3.79
C ALA A 165 4.95 6.36 -5.00
N GLY A 166 3.88 5.69 -5.47
CA GLY A 166 3.15 6.01 -6.69
C GLY A 166 3.76 5.38 -7.96
N PRO A 167 3.26 5.70 -9.16
CA PRO A 167 2.18 6.64 -9.45
C PRO A 167 0.80 5.99 -9.30
N SER A 168 0.77 4.71 -8.93
CA SER A 168 -0.46 3.99 -8.70
C SER A 168 -1.25 4.59 -7.54
N MET A 169 -2.58 4.57 -7.69
CA MET A 169 -3.55 5.08 -6.73
C MET A 169 -4.42 3.92 -6.25
N ILE A 170 -4.76 3.92 -4.97
CA ILE A 170 -5.72 2.98 -4.38
C ILE A 170 -6.96 3.71 -3.90
N ALA A 171 -8.11 3.06 -4.03
CA ALA A 171 -9.37 3.46 -3.42
C ALA A 171 -9.96 2.29 -2.63
N ILE A 172 -10.64 2.59 -1.52
CA ILE A 172 -11.28 1.61 -0.65
C ILE A 172 -12.80 1.69 -0.76
N THR A 173 -13.44 0.54 -0.83
CA THR A 173 -14.91 0.38 -0.72
C THR A 173 -15.23 -0.99 -0.11
N ASP A 174 -16.49 -1.40 -0.07
CA ASP A 174 -16.95 -2.66 0.53
C ASP A 174 -17.86 -3.50 -0.37
N THR A 175 -18.34 -2.95 -1.50
CA THR A 175 -19.16 -3.69 -2.47
C THR A 175 -18.50 -3.74 -3.84
N ARG A 176 -18.70 -4.86 -4.55
CA ARG A 176 -18.16 -5.05 -5.91
C ARG A 176 -18.77 -4.08 -6.91
N GLU A 177 -20.02 -3.69 -6.72
CA GLU A 177 -20.71 -2.69 -7.55
C GLU A 177 -20.03 -1.32 -7.43
N LYS A 178 -19.89 -0.78 -6.21
CA LYS A 178 -19.16 0.46 -5.95
C LYS A 178 -17.73 0.38 -6.49
N ALA A 179 -17.05 -0.75 -6.31
CA ALA A 179 -15.69 -0.95 -6.82
C ALA A 179 -15.59 -0.81 -8.35
N ARG A 180 -16.59 -1.27 -9.10
CA ARG A 180 -16.63 -1.10 -10.57
C ARG A 180 -16.87 0.35 -10.97
N GLU A 181 -17.78 1.03 -10.29
CA GLU A 181 -18.06 2.46 -10.56
C GLU A 181 -16.86 3.34 -10.22
N ILE A 182 -16.20 3.08 -9.09
CA ILE A 182 -14.94 3.73 -8.72
C ILE A 182 -13.86 3.46 -9.77
N ALA A 183 -13.71 2.20 -10.23
CA ALA A 183 -12.72 1.86 -11.25
C ALA A 183 -12.95 2.65 -12.55
N LYS A 184 -14.20 2.71 -13.05
CA LYS A 184 -14.57 3.53 -14.22
C LYS A 184 -14.30 5.01 -13.99
N ALA A 185 -14.59 5.53 -12.81
CA ALA A 185 -14.37 6.94 -12.48
C ALA A 185 -12.87 7.29 -12.45
N MET A 186 -12.03 6.42 -11.86
CA MET A 186 -10.58 6.55 -11.90
C MET A 186 -10.04 6.46 -13.33
N GLU A 187 -10.56 5.53 -14.14
CA GLU A 187 -10.19 5.40 -15.55
C GLU A 187 -10.50 6.66 -16.34
N ARG A 188 -11.71 7.20 -16.17
CA ARG A 188 -12.13 8.45 -16.81
C ARG A 188 -11.22 9.61 -16.46
N ALA A 189 -10.87 9.75 -15.18
CA ALA A 189 -9.98 10.81 -14.71
C ALA A 189 -8.58 10.75 -15.37
N TYR A 190 -8.01 9.56 -15.56
CA TYR A 190 -6.74 9.42 -16.28
C TYR A 190 -6.90 9.66 -17.78
N ARG A 191 -7.96 9.15 -18.41
CA ARG A 191 -8.22 9.32 -19.85
C ARG A 191 -8.44 10.77 -20.25
N GLU A 192 -9.10 11.56 -19.42
CA GLU A 192 -9.28 13.00 -19.64
C GLU A 192 -7.94 13.78 -19.66
N GLU A 193 -6.88 13.20 -19.10
CA GLU A 193 -5.52 13.73 -19.13
C GLU A 193 -4.64 13.02 -20.19
N GLY A 194 -5.25 12.18 -21.06
CA GLY A 194 -4.54 11.43 -22.10
C GLY A 194 -3.66 10.29 -21.57
N ILE A 195 -3.95 9.76 -20.38
CA ILE A 195 -3.14 8.73 -19.73
C ILE A 195 -3.86 7.39 -19.75
N ASP A 196 -3.22 6.38 -20.32
CA ASP A 196 -3.69 5.00 -20.22
C ASP A 196 -3.50 4.48 -18.79
N VAL A 197 -4.43 3.66 -18.31
CA VAL A 197 -4.42 3.14 -16.96
C VAL A 197 -4.86 1.68 -16.93
N ARG A 198 -4.13 0.87 -16.16
CA ARG A 198 -4.52 -0.50 -15.84
C ARG A 198 -5.24 -0.52 -14.49
N LEU A 199 -6.40 -1.15 -14.44
CA LEU A 199 -7.21 -1.27 -13.23
C LEU A 199 -7.14 -2.68 -12.66
N LEU A 200 -7.21 -2.80 -11.34
CA LEU A 200 -7.35 -4.06 -10.64
C LEU A 200 -8.28 -3.89 -9.45
N ILE A 201 -9.35 -4.68 -9.39
CA ILE A 201 -10.22 -4.78 -8.22
C ILE A 201 -9.81 -6.03 -7.45
N THR A 202 -9.38 -5.86 -6.20
CA THR A 202 -8.82 -6.94 -5.38
C THR A 202 -9.22 -6.80 -3.91
N ARG A 203 -8.72 -7.72 -3.09
CA ARG A 203 -8.80 -7.71 -1.64
C ARG A 203 -7.39 -7.87 -1.07
N PRO A 204 -7.18 -7.59 0.23
CA PRO A 204 -5.94 -7.97 0.90
C PRO A 204 -5.59 -9.45 0.62
N GLY A 205 -4.36 -9.70 0.18
CA GLY A 205 -3.93 -11.02 -0.27
C GLY A 205 -3.55 -11.95 0.89
N PRO A 206 -3.45 -13.27 0.63
CA PRO A 206 -2.91 -14.21 1.61
C PRO A 206 -1.40 -13.97 1.85
N PRO A 207 -0.82 -14.57 2.92
CA PRO A 207 0.63 -14.61 3.09
C PRO A 207 1.34 -15.30 1.92
N ALA A 208 2.66 -15.13 1.83
CA ALA A 208 3.48 -15.88 0.91
C ALA A 208 3.34 -17.40 1.15
N GLN A 209 3.16 -18.16 0.07
CA GLN A 209 2.95 -19.61 0.12
C GLN A 209 3.87 -20.31 -0.86
N VAL A 210 4.43 -21.44 -0.44
CA VAL A 210 5.16 -22.36 -1.32
C VAL A 210 4.14 -23.28 -1.99
N ILE A 211 4.01 -23.14 -3.31
CA ILE A 211 3.17 -24.02 -4.13
C ILE A 211 4.02 -25.20 -4.61
N MET A 212 3.62 -26.42 -4.27
CA MET A 212 4.19 -27.61 -4.90
C MET A 212 3.48 -27.81 -6.23
N LYS A 213 4.24 -27.87 -7.33
CA LYS A 213 3.68 -28.21 -8.63
C LYS A 213 3.28 -29.68 -8.57
N SER A 214 1.99 -30.00 -8.65
CA SER A 214 1.55 -31.36 -8.88
C SER A 214 2.16 -31.83 -10.20
N SER A 215 3.02 -32.85 -10.12
CA SER A 215 3.55 -33.58 -11.27
C SER A 215 2.46 -34.29 -12.04
#